data_AF-L7JW35-F1
#
_entry.id   AF-L7JW35-F1
#
_cell.length_a   1.000
_cell.length_b   1.000
_cell.length_c   1.000
_cell.angle_alpha   90.00
_cell.angle_beta   90.00
_cell.angle_gamma   90.00
#
_symmetry.space_group_name_H-M   'P 1'
#
loop_
_entity.id
_entity.type
_entity.pdbx_description
1 polymer ?
#
loop_
_entity_poly.entity_id
_entity_poly.type
_entity_poly.pdbx_seq_one_letter_code
_entity_poly.pdbx_strand_id
1 'polypeptide(L)'
;VDYDVTIKEKIVSSKMSGVVFENGHMFTLRKESHIISIEKSTGIFNLFKKINLVIDPANRAGCKFFLQTIDNYEEPNIISAFVSLSISTSFLSTITNISFIRVKFIGPILLEINNDIKKLNIEKCNGTIKTSGIVNGTLSSLQNFVSEIVVVKVKNEPKYDLKIAGYIIPETLTIYCILKNLMLENVYNSNMSCFRVVNTCEYMELNNYFGIVEMDTGPCLKSAVFNHAICIYSEATGMLDLKDGGLRLDTYFLPRTIRHLRLKGLVMNVSEVFHLHDILENIEICNCFGLFNFKNVFNIAS
;
A
#
# COMPACT_ATOMS: atom_id res chain seq x y z
N VAL A 1 -42.47 4.40 14.30
CA VAL A 1 -42.07 5.82 14.18
C VAL A 1 -40.56 5.80 14.06
N ASP A 2 -40.03 6.03 12.86
CA ASP A 2 -38.57 6.11 12.67
C ASP A 2 -38.10 7.47 13.18
N TYR A 3 -37.32 7.49 14.26
CA TYR A 3 -36.73 8.70 14.83
C TYR A 3 -35.40 9.04 14.14
N ASP A 4 -35.46 9.33 12.85
CA ASP A 4 -34.28 9.80 12.11
C ASP A 4 -33.95 11.25 12.49
N VAL A 5 -32.76 11.47 13.04
CA VAL A 5 -32.27 12.82 13.37
C VAL A 5 -31.64 13.41 12.10
N THR A 6 -32.31 14.40 11.51
CA THR A 6 -31.85 15.07 10.29
C THR A 6 -31.51 16.54 10.52
N ILE A 7 -30.27 16.94 10.22
CA ILE A 7 -29.89 18.36 10.18
C ILE A 7 -29.81 18.86 8.74
N LYS A 8 -30.55 19.94 8.44
CA LYS A 8 -30.69 20.51 7.08
C LYS A 8 -29.91 21.82 6.85
N GLU A 9 -29.49 22.49 7.92
CA GLU A 9 -28.81 23.80 7.87
C GLU A 9 -27.29 23.65 7.67
N LYS A 10 -26.62 24.73 7.24
CA LYS A 10 -25.15 24.76 7.13
C LYS A 10 -24.57 24.86 8.53
N ILE A 11 -23.78 23.87 8.93
CA ILE A 11 -23.06 23.86 10.20
C ILE A 11 -21.57 24.02 9.90
N VAL A 12 -20.89 24.89 10.66
CA VAL A 12 -19.43 25.05 10.55
C VAL A 12 -18.71 23.85 11.17
N SER A 13 -19.16 23.41 12.34
CA SER A 13 -18.58 22.30 13.09
C SER A 13 -19.65 21.44 13.75
N SER A 14 -19.57 20.12 13.55
CA SER A 14 -20.42 19.14 14.21
C SER A 14 -19.58 18.20 15.07
N LYS A 15 -19.90 18.11 16.37
CA LYS A 15 -19.22 17.24 17.32
C LYS A 15 -20.23 16.38 18.05
N MET A 16 -20.09 15.06 17.91
CA MET A 16 -20.90 14.05 18.58
C MET A 16 -19.98 13.17 19.44
N SER A 17 -20.26 13.11 20.74
CA SER A 17 -19.50 12.31 21.68
C SER A 17 -20.44 11.53 22.58
N GLY A 18 -20.23 10.21 22.70
CA GLY A 18 -21.05 9.38 23.57
C GLY A 18 -22.46 9.10 23.04
N VAL A 19 -22.77 9.48 21.80
CA VAL A 19 -24.11 9.37 21.20
C VAL A 19 -24.40 7.92 20.82
N VAL A 20 -25.61 7.46 21.13
CA VAL A 20 -26.06 6.08 20.85
C VAL A 20 -27.33 6.16 20.02
N PHE A 21 -27.27 5.69 18.78
CA PHE A 21 -28.46 5.42 17.97
C PHE A 21 -28.80 3.94 18.07
N GLU A 22 -30.04 3.65 18.46
CA GLU A 22 -30.56 2.28 18.55
C GLU A 22 -30.78 1.67 17.15
N ASN A 23 -30.94 0.35 17.10
CA ASN A 23 -31.24 -0.35 15.85
C ASN A 23 -32.48 0.25 15.16
N GLY A 24 -32.37 0.48 13.85
CA GLY A 24 -33.41 1.11 13.04
C GLY A 24 -33.33 2.64 12.97
N HIS A 25 -32.51 3.29 13.80
CA HIS A 25 -32.34 4.74 13.80
C HIS A 25 -31.04 5.16 13.13
N MET A 26 -31.07 6.28 12.41
CA MET A 26 -29.86 6.86 11.84
C MET A 26 -29.75 8.38 12.04
N PHE A 27 -28.51 8.83 12.19
CA PHE A 27 -28.18 10.25 12.09
C PHE A 27 -27.91 10.62 10.64
N THR A 28 -28.53 11.68 10.16
CA THR A 28 -28.28 12.22 8.81
C THR A 28 -27.92 13.70 8.88
N LEU A 29 -26.69 14.02 8.49
CA LEU A 29 -26.25 15.39 8.24
C LEU A 29 -26.34 15.68 6.75
N ARG A 30 -27.26 16.54 6.29
CA ARG A 30 -27.46 16.73 4.83
C ARG A 30 -26.50 17.71 4.17
N LYS A 31 -25.92 18.63 4.93
CA LYS A 31 -25.02 19.69 4.45
C LYS A 31 -23.59 19.41 4.90
N GLU A 32 -22.63 19.77 4.06
CA GLU A 32 -21.21 19.66 4.40
C GLU A 32 -20.85 20.59 5.57
N SER A 33 -19.89 20.16 6.37
CA SER A 33 -19.38 20.84 7.55
C SER A 33 -17.86 20.86 7.45
N HIS A 34 -17.23 21.95 7.87
CA HIS A 34 -15.77 22.08 7.85
C HIS A 34 -15.12 21.10 8.83
N ILE A 35 -15.77 20.90 9.97
CA ILE A 35 -15.30 20.00 11.01
C ILE A 35 -16.41 19.00 11.35
N ILE A 36 -16.07 17.73 11.38
CA ILE A 36 -16.92 16.66 11.92
C ILE A 36 -16.07 15.79 12.84
N SER A 37 -16.57 15.59 14.06
CA SER A 37 -15.98 14.68 15.04
C SER A 37 -17.07 13.78 15.60
N ILE A 38 -16.91 12.47 15.45
CA ILE A 38 -17.76 11.44 16.06
C ILE A 38 -16.84 10.57 16.90
N GLU A 39 -17.03 10.58 18.21
CA GLU A 39 -16.19 9.86 19.15
C GLU A 39 -17.07 9.09 20.15
N LYS A 40 -16.59 7.92 20.61
CA LYS A 40 -17.27 7.17 21.68
C LYS A 40 -18.77 6.90 21.44
N SER A 41 -19.16 6.85 20.17
CA SER A 41 -20.57 6.80 19.73
C SER A 41 -20.88 5.48 19.05
N THR A 42 -22.15 5.14 18.87
CA THR A 42 -22.61 3.89 18.25
C THR A 42 -23.81 4.12 17.35
N GLY A 43 -23.99 3.27 16.34
CA GLY A 43 -25.11 3.32 15.40
C GLY A 43 -24.69 3.72 13.99
N ILE A 44 -25.66 4.22 13.20
CA ILE A 44 -25.51 4.54 11.77
C ILE A 44 -25.46 6.07 11.57
N PHE A 45 -24.41 6.54 10.89
CA PHE A 45 -24.19 7.96 10.59
C PHE A 45 -24.04 8.15 9.09
N ASN A 46 -24.97 8.89 8.49
CA ASN A 46 -24.92 9.28 7.09
C ASN A 46 -24.55 10.77 6.99
N LEU A 47 -23.34 11.02 6.50
CA LEU A 47 -22.80 12.37 6.35
C LEU A 47 -22.88 12.76 4.88
N PHE A 48 -23.72 13.76 4.62
CA PHE A 48 -23.97 14.45 3.35
C PHE A 48 -24.19 13.51 2.16
N LYS A 49 -24.72 12.30 2.43
CA LYS A 49 -24.90 11.20 1.47
C LYS A 49 -23.61 10.73 0.78
N LYS A 50 -22.44 11.18 1.24
CA LYS A 50 -21.14 10.76 0.70
C LYS A 50 -20.41 9.82 1.64
N ILE A 51 -20.69 9.85 2.94
CA ILE A 51 -20.03 8.98 3.93
C ILE A 51 -21.10 8.26 4.73
N ASN A 52 -20.99 6.94 4.82
CA ASN A 52 -21.79 6.11 5.69
C ASN A 52 -20.87 5.39 6.69
N LEU A 53 -21.12 5.62 7.98
CA LEU A 53 -20.38 5.01 9.09
C LEU A 53 -21.34 4.12 9.85
N VAL A 54 -20.93 2.88 10.08
CA VAL A 54 -21.62 1.95 10.98
C VAL A 54 -20.66 1.61 12.12
N ILE A 55 -21.04 1.98 13.33
CA ILE A 55 -20.20 1.78 14.53
C ILE A 55 -20.88 0.77 15.44
N ASP A 56 -20.21 -0.37 15.61
CA ASP A 56 -20.66 -1.46 16.48
C ASP A 56 -20.58 -1.06 17.97
N PRO A 57 -21.61 -1.36 18.79
CA PRO A 57 -21.56 -1.18 20.24
C PRO A 57 -20.30 -1.71 20.92
N ALA A 58 -19.77 -2.85 20.48
CA ALA A 58 -18.56 -3.45 21.03
C ALA A 58 -17.31 -2.56 20.86
N ASN A 59 -17.32 -1.68 19.84
CA ASN A 59 -16.20 -0.81 19.50
C ASN A 59 -16.37 0.63 20.01
N ARG A 60 -17.43 0.92 20.78
CA ARG A 60 -17.76 2.28 21.25
C ARG A 60 -16.56 3.00 21.82
N ALA A 61 -15.86 2.41 22.78
CA ALA A 61 -14.77 3.08 23.50
C ALA A 61 -13.59 3.50 22.59
N GLY A 62 -13.33 2.74 21.52
CA GLY A 62 -12.24 2.99 20.58
C GLY A 62 -12.64 3.78 19.33
N CYS A 63 -13.94 3.97 19.10
CA CYS A 63 -14.42 4.60 17.88
C CYS A 63 -14.01 6.09 17.79
N LYS A 64 -13.45 6.44 16.63
CA LYS A 64 -13.13 7.81 16.24
C LYS A 64 -13.38 8.01 14.76
N PHE A 65 -14.15 9.03 14.41
CA PHE A 65 -14.21 9.58 13.06
C PHE A 65 -13.98 11.08 13.14
N PHE A 66 -13.06 11.57 12.33
CA PHE A 66 -12.69 12.97 12.26
C PHE A 66 -12.52 13.37 10.81
N LEU A 67 -13.20 14.45 10.41
CA LEU A 67 -13.07 15.11 9.13
C LEU A 67 -12.82 16.58 9.41
N GLN A 68 -11.76 17.14 8.84
CA GLN A 68 -11.46 18.57 8.97
C GLN A 68 -10.95 19.12 7.65
N THR A 69 -11.58 20.19 7.16
CA THR A 69 -10.99 21.11 6.18
C THR A 69 -10.10 22.09 6.94
N ILE A 70 -8.81 22.15 6.63
CA ILE A 70 -7.89 23.08 7.31
C ILE A 70 -8.02 24.45 6.66
N ASP A 71 -8.35 25.47 7.45
CA ASP A 71 -8.42 26.87 7.00
C ASP A 71 -7.02 27.32 6.53
N ASN A 72 -6.75 27.15 5.23
CA ASN A 72 -5.64 27.63 4.38
C ASN A 72 -5.35 26.68 3.20
N TYR A 73 -5.87 25.45 3.25
CA TYR A 73 -5.89 24.51 2.13
C TYR A 73 -7.31 23.97 2.07
N GLU A 74 -8.06 24.22 1.01
CA GLU A 74 -9.44 23.75 0.82
C GLU A 74 -9.60 22.21 0.84
N GLU A 75 -8.53 21.49 1.18
CA GLU A 75 -8.41 20.05 1.13
C GLU A 75 -8.80 19.42 2.48
N PRO A 76 -9.84 18.58 2.50
CA PRO A 76 -10.21 17.81 3.68
C PRO A 76 -9.13 16.81 4.10
N ASN A 77 -9.04 16.55 5.40
CA ASN A 77 -8.31 15.43 5.99
C ASN A 77 -9.28 14.48 6.69
N ILE A 78 -9.07 13.18 6.55
CA ILE A 78 -9.92 12.16 7.16
C ILE A 78 -9.10 11.25 8.09
N ILE A 79 -9.61 11.05 9.30
CA ILE A 79 -9.12 10.06 10.26
C ILE A 79 -10.32 9.23 10.70
N SER A 80 -10.24 7.92 10.52
CA SER A 80 -11.29 7.01 10.93
C SER A 80 -10.71 5.79 11.62
N ALA A 81 -11.31 5.38 12.74
CA ALA A 81 -10.88 4.23 13.49
C ALA A 81 -12.06 3.44 14.07
N PHE A 82 -11.96 2.11 13.97
CA PHE A 82 -12.96 1.17 14.49
C PHE A 82 -14.38 1.40 13.95
N VAL A 83 -14.50 1.63 12.65
CA VAL A 83 -15.79 1.82 11.98
C VAL A 83 -15.94 0.84 10.81
N SER A 84 -17.17 0.50 10.47
CA SER A 84 -17.49 0.00 9.14
C SER A 84 -17.82 1.17 8.23
N LEU A 85 -17.11 1.31 7.10
CA LEU A 85 -17.12 2.49 6.25
C LEU A 85 -17.61 2.17 4.84
N SER A 86 -18.45 3.06 4.32
CA SER A 86 -18.68 3.24 2.89
C SER A 86 -18.56 4.74 2.58
N ILE A 87 -17.82 5.09 1.53
CA ILE A 87 -17.53 6.47 1.18
C ILE A 87 -17.56 6.65 -0.35
N SER A 88 -18.10 7.77 -0.80
CA SER A 88 -18.18 8.13 -2.20
C SER A 88 -16.78 8.39 -2.77
N THR A 89 -16.51 7.83 -3.93
CA THR A 89 -15.21 7.94 -4.62
C THR A 89 -14.87 9.39 -4.96
N SER A 90 -15.86 10.17 -5.41
CA SER A 90 -15.70 11.59 -5.74
C SER A 90 -15.41 12.47 -4.52
N PHE A 91 -15.68 11.98 -3.30
CA PHE A 91 -15.29 12.68 -2.08
C PHE A 91 -13.84 12.38 -1.72
N LEU A 92 -13.42 11.12 -1.82
CA LEU A 92 -12.07 10.69 -1.51
C LEU A 92 -11.00 11.37 -2.36
N SER A 93 -11.30 11.63 -3.63
CA SER A 93 -10.36 12.28 -4.56
C SER A 93 -9.98 13.71 -4.19
N THR A 94 -10.71 14.33 -3.25
CA THR A 94 -10.43 15.68 -2.75
C THR A 94 -9.56 15.70 -1.49
N ILE A 95 -9.26 14.53 -0.90
CA ILE A 95 -8.60 14.41 0.40
C ILE A 95 -7.10 14.17 0.21
N THR A 96 -6.25 14.98 0.84
CA THR A 96 -4.79 14.83 0.72
C THR A 96 -4.13 14.12 1.91
N ASN A 97 -4.84 13.97 3.03
CA ASN A 97 -4.42 13.10 4.13
C ASN A 97 -5.54 12.15 4.55
N ILE A 98 -5.29 10.85 4.39
CA ILE A 98 -6.22 9.78 4.73
C ILE A 98 -5.59 8.88 5.78
N SER A 99 -6.28 8.66 6.90
CA SER A 99 -5.91 7.69 7.91
C SER A 99 -7.09 6.80 8.29
N PHE A 100 -7.02 5.51 7.98
CA PHE A 100 -8.01 4.49 8.36
C PHE A 100 -7.35 3.44 9.24
N ILE A 101 -7.82 3.23 10.46
CA ILE A 101 -7.22 2.31 11.42
C ILE A 101 -8.27 1.33 11.94
N ARG A 102 -8.08 0.03 11.75
CA ARG A 102 -9.09 -0.97 12.17
C ARG A 102 -10.46 -0.70 11.55
N VAL A 103 -10.47 -0.27 10.29
CA VAL A 103 -11.69 0.01 9.52
C VAL A 103 -12.06 -1.21 8.69
N LYS A 104 -13.35 -1.56 8.68
CA LYS A 104 -13.91 -2.57 7.79
C LYS A 104 -14.63 -1.88 6.63
N PHE A 105 -14.30 -2.22 5.40
CA PHE A 105 -15.00 -1.69 4.24
C PHE A 105 -16.25 -2.52 3.94
N ILE A 106 -17.41 -1.87 3.82
CA ILE A 106 -18.70 -2.55 3.58
C ILE A 106 -18.74 -3.14 2.16
N GLY A 107 -18.04 -2.52 1.22
CA GLY A 107 -17.76 -3.02 -0.12
C GLY A 107 -16.39 -2.53 -0.59
N PRO A 108 -16.00 -2.81 -1.84
CA PRO A 108 -14.75 -2.28 -2.40
C PRO A 108 -14.76 -0.75 -2.38
N ILE A 109 -13.70 -0.13 -1.86
CA ILE A 109 -13.54 1.32 -1.89
C ILE A 109 -12.49 1.68 -2.94
N LEU A 110 -12.84 2.59 -3.86
CA LEU A 110 -11.88 3.19 -4.78
C LEU A 110 -11.27 4.43 -4.13
N LEU A 111 -9.97 4.38 -3.91
CA LEU A 111 -9.13 5.49 -3.45
C LEU A 111 -8.39 6.07 -4.66
N GLU A 112 -8.71 7.32 -4.99
CA GLU A 112 -7.95 8.07 -6.00
C GLU A 112 -6.73 8.70 -5.32
N ILE A 113 -5.59 8.01 -5.42
CA ILE A 113 -4.30 8.41 -4.85
C ILE A 113 -3.51 9.16 -5.93
N ASN A 114 -3.84 10.41 -6.18
CA ASN A 114 -3.11 11.23 -7.15
C ASN A 114 -1.80 11.81 -6.55
N ASN A 115 -1.10 12.65 -7.32
CA ASN A 115 0.19 13.25 -6.91
C ASN A 115 0.06 14.30 -5.77
N ASP A 116 -1.17 14.68 -5.42
CA ASP A 116 -1.46 15.64 -4.36
C ASP A 116 -1.61 14.97 -2.99
N ILE A 117 -1.70 13.63 -2.95
CA ILE A 117 -1.67 12.90 -1.68
C ILE A 117 -0.37 13.23 -0.94
N LYS A 118 -0.52 13.67 0.31
CA LYS A 118 0.60 13.90 1.24
C LYS A 118 0.83 12.66 2.09
N LYS A 119 -0.27 12.07 2.55
CA LYS A 119 -0.26 10.86 3.38
C LYS A 119 -1.50 10.00 3.17
N LEU A 120 -1.29 8.73 2.85
CA LEU A 120 -2.28 7.66 2.99
C LEU A 120 -1.77 6.70 4.05
N ASN A 121 -2.62 6.38 5.02
CA ASN A 121 -2.31 5.40 6.05
C ASN A 121 -3.54 4.54 6.32
N ILE A 122 -3.54 3.30 5.87
CA ILE A 122 -4.62 2.35 6.11
C ILE A 122 -4.02 1.17 6.86
N GLU A 123 -4.41 0.97 8.11
CA GLU A 123 -3.83 -0.03 9.01
C GLU A 123 -4.90 -0.97 9.56
N LYS A 124 -4.57 -2.26 9.66
CA LYS A 124 -5.42 -3.29 10.29
C LYS A 124 -6.82 -3.32 9.68
N CYS A 125 -6.91 -3.13 8.37
CA CYS A 125 -8.19 -3.00 7.66
C CYS A 125 -8.63 -4.31 7.01
N ASN A 126 -9.95 -4.53 6.99
CA ASN A 126 -10.56 -5.67 6.30
C ASN A 126 -11.39 -5.20 5.11
N GLY A 127 -11.22 -5.86 3.97
CA GLY A 127 -11.98 -5.62 2.74
C GLY A 127 -11.09 -5.45 1.52
N THR A 128 -11.69 -4.91 0.46
CA THR A 128 -11.01 -4.68 -0.82
C THR A 128 -10.83 -3.18 -1.05
N ILE A 129 -9.63 -2.80 -1.45
CA ILE A 129 -9.27 -1.44 -1.82
C ILE A 129 -8.92 -1.46 -3.30
N LYS A 130 -9.56 -0.59 -4.07
CA LYS A 130 -9.11 -0.25 -5.42
C LYS A 130 -8.37 1.07 -5.32
N THR A 131 -7.24 1.18 -6.00
CA THR A 131 -6.40 2.38 -6.02
C THR A 131 -6.28 2.88 -7.45
N SER A 132 -6.23 4.19 -7.64
CA SER A 132 -5.89 4.84 -8.91
C SER A 132 -4.96 6.04 -8.69
N GLY A 133 -4.22 6.47 -9.72
CA GLY A 133 -3.20 7.51 -9.65
C GLY A 133 -1.78 6.94 -9.52
N ILE A 134 -1.09 7.22 -8.41
CA ILE A 134 0.30 6.81 -8.19
C ILE A 134 0.44 5.31 -7.96
N VAL A 135 -0.60 4.67 -7.42
CA VAL A 135 -0.76 3.23 -7.27
C VAL A 135 -2.09 2.89 -7.95
N ASN A 136 -2.05 2.02 -8.96
CA ASN A 136 -3.24 1.53 -9.65
C ASN A 136 -3.39 0.04 -9.47
N GLY A 137 -4.53 -0.38 -8.97
CA GLY A 137 -4.87 -1.80 -8.88
C GLY A 137 -5.72 -2.12 -7.66
N THR A 138 -5.89 -3.40 -7.43
CA THR A 138 -6.77 -3.92 -6.39
C THR A 138 -5.93 -4.59 -5.29
N LEU A 139 -6.30 -4.39 -4.03
CA LEU A 139 -5.70 -5.00 -2.84
C LEU A 139 -6.80 -5.60 -1.98
N SER A 140 -6.67 -6.87 -1.62
CA SER A 140 -7.63 -7.57 -0.75
C SER A 140 -6.94 -8.07 0.51
N SER A 141 -7.47 -7.72 1.68
CA SER A 141 -6.86 -8.07 2.98
C SER A 141 -6.69 -9.59 3.14
N LEU A 142 -5.50 -10.04 3.54
CA LEU A 142 -5.27 -11.45 3.90
C LEU A 142 -5.88 -11.77 5.26
N GLN A 143 -6.56 -12.90 5.35
CA GLN A 143 -6.98 -13.43 6.65
C GLN A 143 -5.72 -13.75 7.49
N ASN A 144 -5.74 -13.37 8.76
CA ASN A 144 -4.69 -13.59 9.76
C ASN A 144 -3.43 -12.70 9.66
N PHE A 145 -3.32 -11.81 8.68
CA PHE A 145 -2.24 -10.83 8.62
C PHE A 145 -2.75 -9.42 8.94
N VAL A 146 -1.86 -8.58 9.46
CA VAL A 146 -2.16 -7.15 9.61
C VAL A 146 -2.02 -6.52 8.23
N SER A 147 -3.15 -6.25 7.58
CA SER A 147 -3.18 -5.53 6.31
C SER A 147 -2.89 -4.05 6.50
N GLU A 148 -1.88 -3.53 5.81
CA GLU A 148 -1.44 -2.15 5.90
C GLU A 148 -1.02 -1.58 4.54
N ILE A 149 -1.51 -0.40 4.17
CA ILE A 149 -1.00 0.38 3.05
C ILE A 149 -0.65 1.79 3.54
N VAL A 150 0.61 2.16 3.35
CA VAL A 150 1.14 3.47 3.70
C VAL A 150 1.77 4.11 2.48
N VAL A 151 1.36 5.33 2.18
CA VAL A 151 1.98 6.19 1.17
C VAL A 151 2.31 7.51 1.84
N VAL A 152 3.56 7.94 1.80
CA VAL A 152 3.98 9.25 2.32
C VAL A 152 4.81 9.98 1.28
N LYS A 153 4.45 11.23 0.97
CA LYS A 153 5.26 12.09 0.11
C LYS A 153 6.51 12.53 0.87
N VAL A 154 7.68 12.33 0.28
CA VAL A 154 8.95 12.74 0.87
C VAL A 154 9.01 14.27 0.92
N LYS A 155 9.41 14.82 2.06
CA LYS A 155 9.42 16.27 2.27
C LYS A 155 10.36 16.94 1.27
N ASN A 156 9.85 17.92 0.53
CA ASN A 156 10.57 18.70 -0.47
C ASN A 156 11.12 17.89 -1.66
N GLU A 157 10.62 16.68 -1.89
CA GLU A 157 11.02 15.85 -3.03
C GLU A 157 9.77 15.34 -3.78
N PRO A 158 9.83 15.17 -5.11
CA PRO A 158 8.74 14.56 -5.89
C PRO A 158 8.78 13.02 -5.79
N LYS A 159 9.07 12.48 -4.60
CA LYS A 159 9.22 11.03 -4.34
C LYS A 159 8.29 10.58 -3.23
N TYR A 160 8.04 9.27 -3.18
CA TYR A 160 7.18 8.66 -2.18
C TYR A 160 7.85 7.51 -1.45
N ASP A 161 7.50 7.35 -0.18
CA ASP A 161 7.69 6.11 0.57
C ASP A 161 6.40 5.30 0.50
N LEU A 162 6.48 4.06 0.01
CA LEU A 162 5.36 3.15 -0.14
C LEU A 162 5.60 1.87 0.65
N LYS A 163 4.65 1.51 1.51
CA LYS A 163 4.60 0.23 2.21
C LYS A 163 3.28 -0.46 1.93
N ILE A 164 3.32 -1.74 1.57
CA ILE A 164 2.14 -2.61 1.44
C ILE A 164 2.44 -3.89 2.21
N ALA A 165 1.60 -4.22 3.19
CA ALA A 165 1.78 -5.41 4.01
C ALA A 165 0.47 -6.20 4.16
N GLY A 166 0.55 -7.54 4.17
CA GLY A 166 -0.57 -8.41 4.49
C GLY A 166 -1.73 -8.34 3.48
N TYR A 167 -1.43 -8.27 2.18
CA TYR A 167 -2.42 -8.18 1.11
C TYR A 167 -2.25 -9.28 0.05
N ILE A 168 -3.38 -9.68 -0.54
CA ILE A 168 -3.43 -10.34 -1.85
C ILE A 168 -3.61 -9.28 -2.93
N ILE A 169 -2.84 -9.41 -4.00
CA ILE A 169 -2.94 -8.67 -5.25
C ILE A 169 -3.68 -9.57 -6.26
N PRO A 170 -5.00 -9.40 -6.50
CA PRO A 170 -5.76 -10.26 -7.40
C PRO A 170 -5.55 -9.93 -8.89
N GLU A 171 -5.10 -8.72 -9.20
CA GLU A 171 -4.91 -8.16 -10.54
C GLU A 171 -3.60 -7.36 -10.53
N THR A 172 -3.01 -7.07 -11.68
CA THR A 172 -1.77 -6.29 -11.74
C THR A 172 -1.87 -4.97 -10.97
N LEU A 173 -0.95 -4.80 -10.00
CA LEU A 173 -0.80 -3.58 -9.22
C LEU A 173 0.38 -2.79 -9.80
N THR A 174 0.11 -1.59 -10.32
CA THR A 174 1.12 -0.76 -11.00
C THR A 174 1.41 0.50 -10.20
N ILE A 175 2.70 0.77 -9.97
CA ILE A 175 3.20 1.98 -9.31
C ILE A 175 3.79 2.92 -10.36
N TYR A 176 3.21 4.12 -10.46
CA TYR A 176 3.59 5.14 -11.45
C TYR A 176 4.45 6.24 -10.87
N CYS A 177 4.58 6.39 -9.55
CA CYS A 177 5.39 7.44 -8.97
C CYS A 177 6.86 7.04 -8.83
N ILE A 178 7.73 8.05 -8.63
CA ILE A 178 9.12 7.82 -8.22
C ILE A 178 9.13 7.46 -6.74
N LEU A 179 9.78 6.35 -6.40
CA LEU A 179 9.86 5.84 -5.04
C LEU A 179 11.23 6.12 -4.45
N LYS A 180 11.25 6.64 -3.21
CA LYS A 180 12.45 6.63 -2.38
C LYS A 180 12.58 5.26 -1.72
N ASN A 181 11.51 4.79 -1.07
CA ASN A 181 11.45 3.47 -0.47
C ASN A 181 10.20 2.72 -0.92
N LEU A 182 10.38 1.45 -1.27
CA LEU A 182 9.32 0.47 -1.46
C LEU A 182 9.49 -0.67 -0.47
N MET A 183 8.47 -0.96 0.32
CA MET A 183 8.46 -2.10 1.24
C MET A 183 7.22 -2.95 1.01
N LEU A 184 7.42 -4.22 0.64
CA LEU A 184 6.37 -5.23 0.49
C LEU A 184 6.58 -6.33 1.53
N GLU A 185 5.61 -6.55 2.41
CA GLU A 185 5.74 -7.52 3.51
C GLU A 185 4.56 -8.49 3.55
N ASN A 186 4.80 -9.80 3.42
CA ASN A 186 3.74 -10.82 3.38
C ASN A 186 2.68 -10.49 2.31
N VAL A 187 3.14 -10.19 1.09
CA VAL A 187 2.30 -9.83 -0.06
C VAL A 187 2.29 -10.97 -1.07
N TYR A 188 1.10 -11.28 -1.60
CA TYR A 188 0.86 -12.43 -2.44
C TYR A 188 0.12 -12.04 -3.72
N ASN A 189 0.65 -12.43 -4.86
CA ASN A 189 -0.03 -12.32 -6.15
C ASN A 189 -0.96 -13.50 -6.35
N SER A 190 -2.17 -13.24 -6.87
CA SER A 190 -3.00 -14.29 -7.46
C SER A 190 -2.33 -14.86 -8.71
N ASN A 191 -2.77 -16.04 -9.15
CA ASN A 191 -2.33 -16.65 -10.39
C ASN A 191 -2.47 -15.65 -11.56
N MET A 192 -1.33 -15.26 -12.15
CA MET A 192 -1.16 -14.31 -13.27
C MET A 192 -1.12 -12.80 -12.93
N SER A 193 -1.30 -12.37 -11.69
CA SER A 193 -1.08 -10.95 -11.36
C SER A 193 0.40 -10.63 -11.17
N CYS A 194 0.79 -9.38 -11.43
CA CYS A 194 2.14 -8.88 -11.17
C CYS A 194 2.11 -7.59 -10.36
N PHE A 195 3.17 -7.38 -9.58
CA PHE A 195 3.49 -6.09 -8.99
C PHE A 195 4.46 -5.37 -9.93
N ARG A 196 4.05 -4.24 -10.51
CA ARG A 196 4.84 -3.49 -11.48
C ARG A 196 5.24 -2.12 -10.95
N VAL A 197 6.51 -1.76 -11.05
CA VAL A 197 7.03 -0.41 -10.79
C VAL A 197 7.55 0.17 -12.09
N VAL A 198 6.90 1.25 -12.57
CA VAL A 198 7.19 1.86 -13.87
C VAL A 198 8.35 2.85 -13.79
N ASN A 199 8.47 3.56 -12.67
CA ASN A 199 9.48 4.59 -12.44
C ASN A 199 10.59 4.12 -11.48
N THR A 200 11.55 4.99 -11.21
CA THR A 200 12.70 4.67 -10.37
C THR A 200 12.30 4.42 -8.92
N CYS A 201 13.03 3.50 -8.30
CA CYS A 201 12.93 3.15 -6.90
C CYS A 201 14.36 3.12 -6.34
N GLU A 202 14.67 3.92 -5.31
CA GLU A 202 16.03 4.00 -4.76
C GLU A 202 16.34 2.85 -3.79
N TYR A 203 15.33 2.44 -3.02
CA TYR A 203 15.41 1.31 -2.09
C TYR A 203 14.16 0.45 -2.20
N MET A 204 14.36 -0.87 -2.30
CA MET A 204 13.27 -1.84 -2.27
C MET A 204 13.57 -2.94 -1.25
N GLU A 205 12.56 -3.31 -0.49
CA GLU A 205 12.57 -4.46 0.38
C GLU A 205 11.30 -5.29 0.17
N LEU A 206 11.48 -6.49 -0.36
CA LEU A 206 10.46 -7.53 -0.42
C LEU A 206 10.75 -8.51 0.69
N ASN A 207 9.79 -8.77 1.56
CA ASN A 207 9.92 -9.71 2.66
C ASN A 207 8.76 -10.73 2.63
N ASN A 208 9.12 -12.01 2.50
CA ASN A 208 8.16 -13.10 2.32
C ASN A 208 7.16 -12.80 1.19
N TYR A 209 7.67 -12.34 0.05
CA TYR A 209 6.86 -12.03 -1.12
C TYR A 209 6.64 -13.28 -1.98
N PHE A 210 5.43 -13.44 -2.49
CA PHE A 210 5.06 -14.53 -3.39
C PHE A 210 4.38 -13.96 -4.64
N GLY A 211 5.00 -14.08 -5.80
CA GLY A 211 4.42 -13.57 -7.03
C GLY A 211 5.43 -13.07 -8.06
N ILE A 212 4.92 -12.33 -9.04
CA ILE A 212 5.71 -11.75 -10.13
C ILE A 212 6.00 -10.28 -9.83
N VAL A 213 7.26 -9.86 -9.90
CA VAL A 213 7.67 -8.45 -9.83
C VAL A 213 8.22 -8.01 -11.17
N GLU A 214 7.80 -6.82 -11.61
CA GLU A 214 8.32 -6.14 -12.77
C GLU A 214 8.79 -4.75 -12.37
N MET A 215 10.04 -4.42 -12.68
CA MET A 215 10.62 -3.10 -12.45
C MET A 215 11.33 -2.65 -13.72
N ASP A 216 10.88 -1.54 -14.28
CA ASP A 216 11.42 -1.02 -15.55
C ASP A 216 12.78 -0.34 -15.36
N THR A 217 13.07 0.13 -14.14
CA THR A 217 14.31 0.83 -13.77
C THR A 217 14.82 0.35 -12.41
N GLY A 218 16.08 0.64 -12.08
CA GLY A 218 16.70 0.12 -10.85
C GLY A 218 17.15 -1.32 -11.06
N PRO A 219 16.77 -2.33 -10.25
CA PRO A 219 17.26 -3.68 -10.50
C PRO A 219 16.72 -4.27 -11.82
N CYS A 220 15.90 -3.57 -12.61
CA CYS A 220 15.48 -3.99 -13.95
C CYS A 220 14.91 -5.42 -13.99
N LEU A 221 14.12 -5.76 -12.97
CA LEU A 221 13.52 -7.08 -12.83
C LEU A 221 12.43 -7.25 -13.89
N LYS A 222 12.66 -8.13 -14.88
CA LYS A 222 11.66 -8.44 -15.91
C LYS A 222 10.98 -9.76 -15.58
N SER A 223 9.71 -9.67 -15.18
CA SER A 223 8.85 -10.80 -14.80
C SER A 223 9.53 -11.75 -13.80
N ALA A 224 10.20 -11.18 -12.79
CA ALA A 224 10.90 -11.94 -11.77
C ALA A 224 9.88 -12.64 -10.87
N VAL A 225 9.95 -13.97 -10.80
CA VAL A 225 9.04 -14.78 -9.99
C VAL A 225 9.72 -15.09 -8.66
N PHE A 226 9.07 -14.71 -7.58
CA PHE A 226 9.51 -14.93 -6.21
C PHE A 226 8.56 -15.91 -5.53
N ASN A 227 9.10 -16.87 -4.80
CA ASN A 227 8.36 -17.84 -4.01
C ASN A 227 8.83 -17.78 -2.55
N HIS A 228 8.07 -17.07 -1.72
CA HIS A 228 8.38 -16.81 -0.30
C HIS A 228 9.76 -16.20 -0.07
N ALA A 229 10.22 -15.38 -1.02
CA ALA A 229 11.58 -14.87 -1.06
C ALA A 229 11.71 -13.47 -0.43
N ILE A 230 12.93 -13.18 0.01
CA ILE A 230 13.37 -11.85 0.45
C ILE A 230 14.23 -11.22 -0.65
N CYS A 231 13.97 -9.97 -0.99
CA CYS A 231 14.76 -9.21 -1.98
C CYS A 231 15.00 -7.80 -1.43
N ILE A 232 16.27 -7.42 -1.33
CA ILE A 232 16.66 -6.08 -0.90
C ILE A 232 17.48 -5.46 -2.03
N TYR A 233 17.10 -4.26 -2.44
CA TYR A 233 17.83 -3.46 -3.41
C TYR A 233 18.11 -2.08 -2.82
N SER A 234 19.33 -1.57 -3.02
CA SER A 234 19.71 -0.20 -2.66
C SER A 234 20.57 0.42 -3.74
N GLU A 235 20.08 1.49 -4.34
CA GLU A 235 20.81 2.28 -5.35
C GLU A 235 22.05 2.95 -4.74
N ALA A 236 21.93 3.47 -3.52
CA ALA A 236 23.00 4.17 -2.82
C ALA A 236 24.25 3.29 -2.62
N THR A 237 24.06 2.01 -2.28
CA THR A 237 25.16 1.05 -2.13
C THR A 237 25.42 0.25 -3.39
N GLY A 238 24.54 0.31 -4.40
CA GLY A 238 24.58 -0.55 -5.57
C GLY A 238 24.43 -2.03 -5.21
N MET A 239 23.65 -2.35 -4.18
CA MET A 239 23.50 -3.72 -3.69
C MET A 239 22.17 -4.33 -4.15
N LEU A 240 22.23 -5.57 -4.64
CA LEU A 240 21.08 -6.46 -4.81
C LEU A 240 21.31 -7.72 -3.97
N ASP A 241 20.43 -7.96 -3.01
CA ASP A 241 20.53 -9.03 -2.03
C ASP A 241 19.26 -9.89 -2.06
N LEU A 242 19.39 -11.13 -2.55
CA LEU A 242 18.31 -12.07 -2.77
C LEU A 242 18.45 -13.22 -1.78
N LYS A 243 17.45 -13.40 -0.91
CA LYS A 243 17.52 -14.37 0.20
C LYS A 243 16.30 -15.27 0.29
N ASP A 244 16.54 -16.44 0.89
CA ASP A 244 15.57 -17.30 1.56
C ASP A 244 14.30 -17.52 0.74
N GLY A 245 14.31 -18.47 -0.21
CA GLY A 245 13.13 -18.81 -1.00
C GLY A 245 13.46 -19.30 -2.41
N GLY A 246 12.42 -19.36 -3.25
CA GLY A 246 12.57 -19.64 -4.68
C GLY A 246 12.63 -18.35 -5.49
N LEU A 247 13.56 -18.29 -6.43
CA LEU A 247 13.67 -17.21 -7.40
C LEU A 247 13.69 -17.83 -8.79
N ARG A 248 12.86 -17.30 -9.69
CA ARG A 248 12.96 -17.60 -11.11
C ARG A 248 13.03 -16.31 -11.90
N LEU A 249 14.10 -16.19 -12.68
CA LEU A 249 14.35 -15.08 -13.58
C LEU A 249 14.45 -15.62 -15.00
N ASP A 250 13.64 -15.08 -15.92
CA ASP A 250 13.81 -15.36 -17.34
C ASP A 250 14.95 -14.46 -17.88
N THR A 251 16.12 -15.04 -18.16
CA THR A 251 17.35 -14.36 -18.64
C THR A 251 17.56 -12.95 -18.07
N TYR A 252 18.29 -12.85 -16.98
CA TYR A 252 18.45 -11.59 -16.27
C TYR A 252 19.76 -10.88 -16.62
N PHE A 253 19.64 -9.65 -17.11
CA PHE A 253 20.76 -8.75 -17.33
C PHE A 253 20.93 -7.88 -16.09
N LEU A 254 22.00 -8.12 -15.35
CA LEU A 254 22.30 -7.33 -14.17
C LEU A 254 22.54 -5.88 -14.60
N PRO A 255 21.80 -4.89 -14.07
CA PRO A 255 22.00 -3.51 -14.45
C PRO A 255 23.30 -3.00 -13.82
N ARG A 256 23.99 -2.11 -14.54
CA ARG A 256 25.25 -1.46 -14.11
C ARG A 256 25.15 -0.71 -12.77
N THR A 257 23.95 -0.40 -12.31
CA THR A 257 23.71 0.17 -10.99
C THR A 257 24.00 -0.83 -9.86
N ILE A 258 24.04 -2.14 -10.13
CA ILE A 258 24.38 -3.16 -9.15
C ILE A 258 25.88 -3.45 -9.17
N ARG A 259 26.58 -3.12 -8.09
CA ARG A 259 28.00 -3.41 -7.89
C ARG A 259 28.23 -4.58 -6.94
N HIS A 260 27.22 -4.93 -6.14
CA HIS A 260 27.29 -6.05 -5.21
C HIS A 260 26.06 -6.93 -5.34
N LEU A 261 26.27 -8.20 -5.67
CA LEU A 261 25.22 -9.21 -5.74
C LEU A 261 25.39 -10.20 -4.59
N ARG A 262 24.38 -10.35 -3.74
CA ARG A 262 24.35 -11.40 -2.71
C ARG A 262 23.19 -12.36 -2.97
N LEU A 263 23.52 -13.65 -3.00
CA LEU A 263 22.59 -14.76 -3.20
C LEU A 263 22.71 -15.67 -1.97
N LYS A 264 21.66 -15.75 -1.14
CA LYS A 264 21.72 -16.49 0.12
C LYS A 264 20.49 -17.39 0.33
N GLY A 265 20.67 -18.68 0.60
CA GLY A 265 19.53 -19.54 0.92
C GLY A 265 18.52 -19.70 -0.22
N LEU A 266 18.95 -19.45 -1.46
CA LEU A 266 18.08 -19.52 -2.65
C LEU A 266 18.06 -20.93 -3.25
N VAL A 267 16.92 -21.30 -3.81
CA VAL A 267 16.79 -22.46 -4.71
C VAL A 267 16.70 -21.95 -6.15
N MET A 268 17.71 -22.28 -6.94
CA MET A 268 17.87 -21.85 -8.34
C MET A 268 17.53 -22.98 -9.31
N ASN A 269 16.93 -22.64 -10.46
CA ASN A 269 16.68 -23.59 -11.54
C ASN A 269 17.73 -23.49 -12.65
N VAL A 270 17.92 -24.61 -13.36
CA VAL A 270 18.92 -24.78 -14.43
C VAL A 270 18.74 -23.79 -15.59
N SER A 271 17.53 -23.27 -15.80
CA SER A 271 17.21 -22.34 -16.90
C SER A 271 17.62 -20.89 -16.63
N GLU A 272 17.95 -20.54 -15.39
CA GLU A 272 18.25 -19.16 -15.01
C GLU A 272 19.69 -18.78 -15.40
N VAL A 273 19.84 -17.62 -16.04
CA VAL A 273 21.14 -17.09 -16.48
C VAL A 273 21.28 -15.64 -16.03
N PHE A 274 22.37 -15.34 -15.33
CA PHE A 274 22.77 -14.00 -14.93
C PHE A 274 23.83 -13.47 -15.90
N HIS A 275 23.48 -12.46 -16.68
CA HIS A 275 24.43 -11.72 -17.50
C HIS A 275 25.07 -10.63 -16.65
N LEU A 276 26.34 -10.83 -16.32
CA LEU A 276 27.15 -9.92 -15.53
C LEU A 276 27.66 -8.74 -16.38
N HIS A 277 28.23 -7.75 -15.72
CA HIS A 277 28.89 -6.59 -16.33
C HIS A 277 30.27 -6.34 -15.70
N ASP A 278 31.06 -5.53 -16.39
CA ASP A 278 32.47 -5.22 -16.14
C ASP A 278 32.76 -4.47 -14.82
N ILE A 279 31.77 -3.70 -14.33
CA ILE A 279 31.88 -2.92 -13.09
C ILE A 279 31.33 -3.62 -11.84
N LEU A 280 30.97 -4.91 -11.94
CA LEU A 280 30.50 -5.68 -10.79
C LEU A 280 31.68 -5.96 -9.86
N GLU A 281 31.60 -5.51 -8.61
CA GLU A 281 32.71 -5.57 -7.66
C GLU A 281 32.70 -6.88 -6.85
N ASN A 282 31.53 -7.40 -6.47
CA ASN A 282 31.43 -8.61 -5.65
C ASN A 282 30.19 -9.46 -5.97
N ILE A 283 30.37 -10.78 -5.90
CA ILE A 283 29.29 -11.79 -5.88
C ILE A 283 29.49 -12.67 -4.65
N GLU A 284 28.53 -12.66 -3.74
CA GLU A 284 28.50 -13.52 -2.56
C GLU A 284 27.42 -14.58 -2.71
N ILE A 285 27.79 -15.86 -2.70
CA ILE A 285 26.86 -17.00 -2.77
C ILE A 285 26.99 -17.83 -1.50
N CYS A 286 25.90 -17.98 -0.74
CA CYS A 286 25.92 -18.62 0.56
C CYS A 286 24.70 -19.54 0.76
N ASN A 287 24.94 -20.81 1.12
CA ASN A 287 23.88 -21.77 1.47
C ASN A 287 22.76 -21.91 0.41
N CYS A 288 23.11 -21.79 -0.87
CA CYS A 288 22.14 -21.95 -1.97
C CYS A 288 22.14 -23.37 -2.53
N PHE A 289 21.05 -23.73 -3.22
CA PHE A 289 20.88 -25.01 -3.89
C PHE A 289 20.52 -24.80 -5.38
N GLY A 290 21.04 -25.65 -6.26
CA GLY A 290 20.79 -25.59 -7.70
C GLY A 290 22.03 -25.21 -8.52
N LEU A 291 21.81 -24.91 -9.81
CA LEU A 291 22.87 -24.51 -10.75
C LEU A 291 22.85 -22.99 -10.96
N PHE A 292 24.01 -22.35 -10.83
CA PHE A 292 24.19 -20.93 -11.10
C PHE A 292 24.87 -20.73 -12.46
N ASN A 293 24.15 -20.21 -13.44
CA ASN A 293 24.74 -19.87 -14.73
C ASN A 293 25.07 -18.38 -14.80
N PHE A 294 26.35 -18.04 -14.73
CA PHE A 294 26.85 -16.69 -14.97
C PHE A 294 27.40 -16.57 -16.39
N LYS A 295 27.08 -15.47 -17.08
CA LYS A 295 27.61 -15.14 -18.41
C LYS A 295 28.23 -13.74 -18.40
N ASN A 296 29.15 -13.50 -19.35
CA ASN A 296 30.01 -12.32 -19.48
C ASN A 296 31.18 -12.27 -18.48
N VAL A 297 32.15 -11.40 -18.77
CA VAL A 297 33.39 -11.26 -18.00
C VAL A 297 33.07 -10.61 -16.65
N PHE A 298 33.27 -11.36 -15.57
CA PHE A 298 33.50 -10.82 -14.24
C PHE A 298 35.00 -10.48 -14.14
N ASN A 299 35.35 -9.25 -13.79
CA ASN A 299 36.75 -8.89 -13.55
C ASN A 299 37.22 -9.61 -12.28
N ILE A 300 37.73 -10.83 -12.43
CA ILE A 300 38.53 -11.47 -11.40
C ILE A 300 39.88 -10.73 -11.43
N ALA A 301 40.02 -9.72 -10.58
CA ALA A 301 41.33 -9.16 -10.29
C ALA A 301 42.22 -10.30 -9.77
N SER A 302 43.27 -10.61 -10.54
CA SER A 302 44.30 -11.59 -10.20
C SER A 302 45.38 -10.95 -9.33
#